data_AF-A0AAV3YP90-F1
#
_entry.id   AF-A0AAV3YP90-F1
#
_cell.length_a   1.000
_cell.length_b   1.000
_cell.length_c   1.000
_cell.angle_alpha   90.00
_cell.angle_beta   90.00
_cell.angle_gamma   90.00
#
_symmetry.space_group_name_H-M   'P 1'
#
loop_
_entity.id
_entity.type
_entity.pdbx_description
1 polymer ?
#
loop_
_entity_poly.entity_id
_entity_poly.type
_entity_poly.pdbx_seq_one_letter_code
_entity_poly.pdbx_strand_id
1 'polypeptide(L)'
;MCQENSVFCLFLSQVKAALRSQTRENAAEIFERAIDVLNPDFPDPTSIDGQTQEEEGGDGNELNALKDRIAQVERQLQEGQNERSTLESELKSVRQEAQTKCLTLESELESVKQEAQNERSTLESELESVRQEAQTKCSTLESELESVRQDAQLKSSMKKNVRRLDTKLETLASETKGSIKELTEVSKENSANIQGLRKLQMLMKQRDQTAAAEAAAVAVTPPPTGATASALSKPPKDVRQRADFTVKVTADKHRPGIRDVQLLPGGRLLLVDWNNKCVKLFDTQVSSLCH
;
A
#
# COMPACT_ATOMS: atom_id res chain seq x y z
N MET A 1 -2.70 21.70 -21.11
CA MET A 1 -2.65 21.50 -22.57
C MET A 1 -3.01 22.75 -23.39
N CYS A 2 -4.20 23.38 -23.29
CA CYS A 2 -4.45 24.61 -24.09
C CYS A 2 -3.97 25.93 -23.46
N GLN A 3 -3.65 25.98 -22.16
CA GLN A 3 -3.25 27.22 -21.47
C GLN A 3 -1.74 27.52 -21.54
N GLU A 4 -0.86 26.52 -21.46
CA GLU A 4 0.61 26.78 -21.41
C GLU A 4 1.13 27.46 -22.69
N ASN A 5 0.63 27.07 -23.86
CA ASN A 5 0.94 27.72 -25.14
C ASN A 5 0.61 29.23 -25.13
N SER A 6 -0.42 29.65 -24.38
CA SER A 6 -0.79 31.07 -24.29
C SER A 6 0.27 31.92 -23.60
N VAL A 7 0.96 31.38 -22.60
CA VAL A 7 2.00 32.11 -21.85
C VAL A 7 3.26 32.24 -22.69
N PHE A 8 3.67 31.16 -23.37
CA PHE A 8 4.84 31.17 -24.26
C PHE A 8 4.65 32.10 -25.47
N CYS A 9 3.46 32.10 -26.09
CA CYS A 9 3.13 33.04 -27.16
C CYS A 9 3.12 34.50 -26.71
N LEU A 10 2.65 34.80 -25.49
CA LEU A 10 2.71 36.15 -24.91
C LEU A 10 4.16 36.59 -24.68
N PHE A 11 5.00 35.73 -24.10
CA PHE A 11 6.42 36.03 -23.88
C PHE A 11 7.17 36.31 -25.19
N LEU A 12 7.04 35.43 -26.19
CA LEU A 12 7.64 35.65 -27.52
C LEU A 12 7.11 36.91 -28.20
N SER A 13 5.83 37.27 -28.00
CA SER A 13 5.27 38.53 -28.52
C SER A 13 5.87 39.75 -27.84
N GLN A 14 6.12 39.70 -26.52
CA GLN A 14 6.76 40.80 -25.77
C GLN A 14 8.24 40.96 -26.15
N VAL A 15 9.02 39.88 -26.22
CA VAL A 15 10.42 39.90 -26.67
C VAL A 15 10.52 40.45 -28.09
N LYS A 16 9.65 40.02 -29.00
CA LYS A 16 9.58 40.51 -30.39
C LYS A 16 9.15 41.97 -30.49
N ALA A 17 8.38 42.49 -29.53
CA ALA A 17 8.07 43.92 -29.45
C ALA A 17 9.25 44.74 -28.92
N ALA A 18 9.93 44.26 -27.86
CA ALA A 18 11.10 44.91 -27.27
C ALA A 18 12.24 45.09 -28.29
N LEU A 19 12.63 44.01 -28.99
CA LEU A 19 13.66 44.10 -30.05
C LEU A 19 13.27 45.10 -31.16
N ARG A 20 11.98 45.24 -31.49
CA ARG A 20 11.47 46.20 -32.49
C ARG A 20 11.43 47.65 -32.00
N SER A 21 11.34 47.89 -30.69
CA SER A 21 11.51 49.24 -30.13
C SER A 21 12.98 49.62 -30.14
N GLN A 22 13.84 48.78 -29.58
CA GLN A 22 15.26 49.07 -29.43
C GLN A 22 15.99 49.19 -30.78
N THR A 23 15.62 48.40 -31.80
CA THR A 23 16.14 48.60 -33.17
C THR A 23 15.59 49.83 -33.88
N ARG A 24 14.46 50.40 -33.44
CA ARG A 24 13.96 51.69 -33.95
C ARG A 24 14.62 52.87 -33.24
N GLU A 25 14.79 52.80 -31.92
CA GLU A 25 15.48 53.81 -31.11
C GLU A 25 16.94 53.95 -31.57
N ASN A 26 17.69 52.85 -31.62
CA ASN A 26 19.08 52.87 -32.12
C ASN A 26 19.16 53.33 -33.59
N ALA A 27 18.19 52.98 -34.45
CA ALA A 27 18.17 53.44 -35.83
C ALA A 27 17.85 54.94 -35.95
N ALA A 28 16.99 55.48 -35.08
CA ALA A 28 16.67 56.90 -35.03
C ALA A 28 17.87 57.73 -34.53
N GLU A 29 18.54 57.30 -33.44
CA GLU A 29 19.76 57.98 -32.97
C GLU A 29 20.85 58.02 -34.03
N ILE A 30 21.05 56.92 -34.78
CA ILE A 30 21.99 56.88 -35.91
C ILE A 30 21.55 57.82 -37.05
N PHE A 31 20.25 57.98 -37.29
CA PHE A 31 19.73 58.82 -38.38
C PHE A 31 19.82 60.31 -38.05
N GLU A 32 19.42 60.74 -36.85
CA GLU A 32 19.55 62.13 -36.39
C GLU A 32 21.03 62.54 -36.35
N ARG A 33 21.90 61.69 -35.80
CA ARG A 33 23.34 61.94 -35.74
C ARG A 33 24.01 61.97 -37.12
N ALA A 34 23.43 61.28 -38.11
CA ALA A 34 23.84 61.39 -39.51
C ALA A 34 23.31 62.67 -40.18
N ILE A 35 22.14 63.18 -39.78
CA ILE A 35 21.61 64.47 -40.24
C ILE A 35 22.48 65.62 -39.71
N ASP A 36 22.85 65.61 -38.43
CA ASP A 36 23.75 66.62 -37.83
C ASP A 36 25.10 66.70 -38.58
N VAL A 37 25.70 65.56 -38.94
CA VAL A 37 26.97 65.49 -39.68
C VAL A 37 26.81 65.88 -41.16
N LEU A 38 25.64 65.67 -41.76
CA LEU A 38 25.35 66.04 -43.15
C LEU A 38 24.84 67.48 -43.31
N ASN A 39 24.66 68.21 -42.22
CA ASN A 39 24.16 69.58 -42.21
C ASN A 39 25.18 70.58 -41.60
N PRO A 40 26.42 70.66 -42.13
CA PRO A 40 27.38 71.67 -41.68
C PRO A 40 26.86 73.07 -42.01
N ASP A 41 27.13 74.03 -41.11
CA ASP A 41 26.83 75.45 -41.32
C ASP A 41 27.58 76.00 -42.54
N PHE A 42 26.99 75.88 -43.73
CA PHE A 42 27.48 76.51 -44.94
C PHE A 42 27.30 78.03 -44.80
N PRO A 43 28.39 78.83 -44.84
CA PRO A 43 28.27 80.27 -44.76
C PRO A 43 27.49 80.80 -45.98
N ASP A 44 26.45 81.59 -45.72
CA ASP A 44 25.51 82.08 -46.72
C ASP A 44 26.24 82.86 -47.83
N PRO A 45 26.18 82.42 -49.11
CA PRO A 45 26.94 83.04 -50.20
C PRO A 45 26.46 84.44 -50.59
N THR A 46 25.40 84.99 -49.97
CA THR A 46 24.84 86.30 -50.33
C THR A 46 25.59 87.51 -49.77
N SER A 47 26.55 87.33 -48.84
CA SER A 47 27.41 88.43 -48.34
C SER A 47 28.63 88.69 -49.24
N ILE A 48 28.37 89.03 -50.50
CA ILE A 48 29.36 89.66 -51.40
C ILE A 48 28.75 90.98 -51.90
N ASP A 49 28.70 91.97 -51.00
CA ASP A 49 28.36 93.35 -51.38
C ASP A 49 29.49 93.93 -52.24
N GLY A 50 29.14 94.33 -53.45
CA GLY A 50 30.12 94.79 -54.44
C GLY A 50 30.62 96.20 -54.17
N GLN A 51 31.93 96.34 -53.89
CA GLN A 51 32.65 97.62 -54.06
C GLN A 51 33.79 97.44 -55.07
N THR A 52 33.46 97.64 -56.35
CA THR A 52 34.47 97.79 -57.41
C THR A 52 35.08 99.19 -57.31
N GLN A 53 36.29 99.29 -56.74
CA GLN A 53 37.16 100.45 -56.91
C GLN A 53 38.45 100.03 -57.63
N GLU A 54 38.98 100.93 -58.45
CA GLU A 54 40.13 100.69 -59.31
C GLU A 54 41.45 100.83 -58.51
N GLU A 55 42.01 99.72 -58.03
CA GLU A 55 43.42 99.67 -57.59
C GLU A 55 44.16 98.51 -58.27
N GLU A 56 45.03 98.83 -59.23
CA GLU A 56 45.95 97.87 -59.88
C GLU A 56 47.05 97.41 -58.89
N GLY A 57 46.66 96.54 -57.95
CA GLY A 57 47.55 95.97 -56.93
C GLY A 57 46.94 94.84 -56.09
N GLY A 58 45.63 94.55 -56.22
CA GLY A 58 44.90 93.62 -55.33
C GLY A 58 45.11 92.11 -55.57
N ASP A 59 45.34 91.68 -56.82
CA ASP A 59 45.32 90.27 -57.26
C ASP A 59 46.09 89.29 -56.36
N GLY A 60 47.24 89.72 -55.83
CA GLY A 60 48.08 88.88 -54.97
C GLY A 60 47.41 88.45 -53.67
N ASN A 61 46.55 89.29 -53.08
CA ASN A 61 45.89 89.00 -51.82
C ASN A 61 44.67 88.09 -52.01
N GLU A 62 43.83 88.36 -53.01
CA GLU A 62 42.67 87.50 -53.32
C GLU A 62 43.12 86.10 -53.74
N LEU A 63 44.15 86.01 -54.60
CA LEU A 63 44.72 84.73 -55.03
C LEU A 63 45.29 83.92 -53.86
N ASN A 64 45.82 84.57 -52.81
CA ASN A 64 46.29 83.88 -51.61
C ASN A 64 45.13 83.45 -50.70
N ALA A 65 44.14 84.30 -50.45
CA ALA A 65 42.94 83.93 -49.72
C ALA A 65 42.16 82.78 -50.39
N LEU A 66 42.17 82.70 -51.74
CA LEU A 66 41.58 81.59 -52.49
C LEU A 66 42.36 80.28 -52.29
N LYS A 67 43.70 80.32 -52.30
CA LYS A 67 44.55 79.14 -51.99
C LYS A 67 44.30 78.64 -50.57
N ASP A 68 44.21 79.54 -49.59
CA ASP A 68 43.98 79.17 -48.19
C ASP A 68 42.60 78.50 -48.01
N ARG A 69 41.57 78.99 -48.71
CA ARG A 69 40.24 78.34 -48.77
C ARG A 69 40.30 76.98 -49.45
N ILE A 70 41.04 76.82 -50.56
CA ILE A 70 41.23 75.52 -51.21
C ILE A 70 41.93 74.54 -50.24
N ALA A 71 43.03 74.95 -49.62
CA ALA A 71 43.77 74.15 -48.64
C ALA A 71 42.97 73.87 -47.35
N GLN A 72 41.91 74.63 -47.05
CA GLN A 72 40.92 74.31 -46.01
C GLN A 72 39.93 73.24 -46.47
N VAL A 73 39.35 73.39 -47.66
CA VAL A 73 38.41 72.41 -48.25
C VAL A 73 39.09 71.06 -48.47
N GLU A 74 40.35 71.04 -48.92
CA GLU A 74 41.14 69.80 -49.07
C GLU A 74 41.35 69.08 -47.73
N ARG A 75 41.60 69.83 -46.64
CA ARG A 75 41.70 69.25 -45.28
C ARG A 75 40.37 68.69 -44.81
N GLN A 76 39.27 69.45 -44.95
CA GLN A 76 37.93 68.99 -44.58
C GLN A 76 37.49 67.76 -45.38
N LEU A 77 37.83 67.69 -46.66
CA LEU A 77 37.57 66.53 -47.52
C LEU A 77 38.37 65.31 -47.07
N GLN A 78 39.64 65.49 -46.69
CA GLN A 78 40.48 64.41 -46.17
C GLN A 78 40.01 63.92 -44.79
N GLU A 79 39.55 64.83 -43.93
CA GLU A 79 38.99 64.55 -42.61
C GLU A 79 37.69 63.74 -42.74
N GLY A 80 36.72 64.20 -43.53
CA GLY A 80 35.48 63.45 -43.80
C GLY A 80 35.69 62.10 -44.50
N GLN A 81 36.75 61.95 -45.31
CA GLN A 81 37.16 60.63 -45.84
C GLN A 81 37.67 59.69 -44.73
N ASN A 82 38.45 60.21 -43.77
CA ASN A 82 38.95 59.44 -42.64
C ASN A 82 37.80 59.03 -41.70
N GLU A 83 36.90 59.96 -41.36
CA GLU A 83 35.69 59.69 -40.57
C GLU A 83 34.81 58.64 -41.23
N ARG A 84 34.54 58.79 -42.54
CA ARG A 84 33.76 57.81 -43.30
C ARG A 84 34.42 56.42 -43.28
N SER A 85 35.74 56.34 -43.45
CA SER A 85 36.49 55.07 -43.38
C SER A 85 36.37 54.40 -42.00
N THR A 86 36.42 55.21 -40.93
CA THR A 86 36.18 54.75 -39.55
C THR A 86 34.75 54.23 -39.37
N LEU A 87 33.74 55.00 -39.79
CA LEU A 87 32.33 54.62 -39.69
C LEU A 87 31.99 53.37 -40.52
N GLU A 88 32.55 53.21 -41.72
CA GLU A 88 32.38 51.98 -42.53
C GLU A 88 33.00 50.75 -41.83
N SER A 89 34.10 50.94 -41.09
CA SER A 89 34.75 49.88 -40.28
C SER A 89 33.93 49.52 -39.04
N GLU A 90 33.49 50.51 -38.27
CA GLU A 90 32.64 50.33 -37.08
C GLU A 90 31.31 49.64 -37.45
N LEU A 91 30.63 50.14 -38.49
CA LEU A 91 29.36 49.60 -38.98
C LEU A 91 29.52 48.15 -39.49
N LYS A 92 30.67 47.80 -40.06
CA LYS A 92 31.02 46.41 -40.40
C LYS A 92 31.22 45.55 -39.15
N SER A 93 31.91 46.06 -38.14
CA SER A 93 32.11 45.38 -36.85
C SER A 93 30.79 45.09 -36.14
N VAL A 94 29.93 46.12 -35.99
CA VAL A 94 28.59 46.00 -35.37
C VAL A 94 27.71 45.00 -36.12
N ARG A 95 27.77 44.95 -37.45
CA ARG A 95 27.06 43.92 -38.25
C ARG A 95 27.56 42.50 -37.96
N GLN A 96 28.87 42.29 -37.83
CA GLN A 96 29.45 40.99 -37.51
C GLN A 96 29.13 40.56 -36.07
N GLU A 97 29.17 41.48 -35.12
CA GLU A 97 28.78 41.23 -33.72
C GLU A 97 27.29 40.88 -33.60
N ALA A 98 26.41 41.64 -34.27
CA ALA A 98 24.98 41.37 -34.29
C ALA A 98 24.65 40.02 -34.96
N GLN A 99 25.28 39.70 -36.09
CA GLN A 99 25.13 38.38 -36.74
C GLN A 99 25.58 37.24 -35.80
N THR A 100 26.70 37.41 -35.11
CA THR A 100 27.22 36.42 -34.15
C THR A 100 26.23 36.21 -33.00
N LYS A 101 25.73 37.31 -32.40
CA LYS A 101 24.72 37.27 -31.33
C LYS A 101 23.42 36.60 -31.76
N CYS A 102 22.94 36.84 -32.99
CA CYS A 102 21.78 36.14 -33.53
C CYS A 102 22.00 34.62 -33.61
N LEU A 103 23.14 34.17 -34.15
CA LEU A 103 23.46 32.74 -34.26
C LEU A 103 23.61 32.07 -32.88
N THR A 104 24.17 32.78 -31.89
CA THR A 104 24.22 32.29 -30.49
C THR A 104 22.80 32.11 -29.92
N LEU A 105 21.94 33.12 -30.03
CA LEU A 105 20.56 33.07 -29.51
C LEU A 105 19.69 32.03 -30.23
N GLU A 106 19.89 31.80 -31.53
CA GLU A 106 19.22 30.72 -32.27
C GLU A 106 19.64 29.33 -31.77
N SER A 107 20.93 29.15 -31.47
CA SER A 107 21.47 27.91 -30.90
C SER A 107 20.97 27.64 -29.48
N GLU A 108 20.98 28.68 -28.62
CA GLU A 108 20.45 28.61 -27.25
C GLU A 108 18.94 28.31 -27.24
N LEU A 109 18.17 28.95 -28.12
CA LEU A 109 16.72 28.73 -28.22
C LEU A 109 16.38 27.30 -28.64
N GLU A 110 17.10 26.73 -29.62
CA GLU A 110 16.89 25.35 -30.05
C GLU A 110 17.34 24.34 -28.97
N SER A 111 18.41 24.65 -28.22
CA SER A 111 18.86 23.86 -27.06
C SER A 111 17.80 23.80 -25.97
N VAL A 112 17.28 24.95 -25.51
CA VAL A 112 16.20 25.04 -24.50
C VAL A 112 14.92 24.36 -24.98
N LYS A 113 14.60 24.46 -26.28
CA LYS A 113 13.45 23.78 -26.90
C LYS A 113 13.60 22.25 -26.88
N GLN A 114 14.80 21.73 -27.13
CA GLN A 114 15.08 20.30 -27.06
C GLN A 114 15.08 19.79 -25.60
N GLU A 115 15.61 20.57 -24.67
CA GLU A 115 15.59 20.27 -23.23
C GLU A 115 14.14 20.18 -22.71
N ALA A 116 13.32 21.20 -22.94
CA ALA A 116 11.90 21.20 -22.56
C ALA A 116 11.08 20.08 -23.23
N GLN A 117 11.45 19.65 -24.45
CA GLN A 117 10.85 18.47 -25.09
C GLN A 117 11.24 17.17 -24.39
N ASN A 118 12.51 17.04 -23.96
CA ASN A 118 12.99 15.87 -23.22
C ASN A 118 12.33 15.80 -21.83
N GLU A 119 12.28 16.91 -21.09
CA GLU A 119 11.57 17.01 -19.81
C GLU A 119 10.10 16.59 -19.94
N ARG A 120 9.39 17.14 -20.94
CA ARG A 120 7.97 16.78 -21.16
C ARG A 120 7.81 15.29 -21.45
N SER A 121 8.68 14.71 -22.28
CA SER A 121 8.65 13.26 -22.57
C SER A 121 8.94 12.40 -21.34
N THR A 122 9.78 12.87 -20.42
CA THR A 122 10.07 12.19 -19.15
C THR A 122 8.85 12.25 -18.23
N LEU A 123 8.27 13.44 -18.03
CA LEU A 123 7.07 13.64 -17.20
C LEU A 123 5.84 12.89 -17.75
N GLU A 124 5.67 12.83 -19.07
CA GLU A 124 4.63 12.01 -19.72
C GLU A 124 4.80 10.51 -19.40
N SER A 125 6.05 10.01 -19.37
CA SER A 125 6.36 8.62 -19.02
C SER A 125 6.19 8.32 -17.52
N GLU A 126 6.65 9.21 -16.64
CA GLU A 126 6.47 9.06 -15.18
C GLU A 126 4.99 9.07 -14.79
N LEU A 127 4.21 10.00 -15.36
CA LEU A 127 2.79 10.13 -15.08
C LEU A 127 1.98 8.92 -15.56
N GLU A 128 2.39 8.27 -16.66
CA GLU A 128 1.79 7.03 -17.12
C GLU A 128 2.19 5.83 -16.25
N SER A 129 3.45 5.76 -15.79
CA SER A 129 3.88 4.76 -14.79
C SER A 129 3.07 4.86 -13.49
N VAL A 130 2.88 6.07 -12.96
CA VAL A 130 2.07 6.32 -11.75
C VAL A 130 0.60 5.92 -11.93
N ARG A 131 0.02 6.12 -13.12
CA ARG A 131 -1.35 5.64 -13.43
C ARG A 131 -1.45 4.12 -13.38
N GLN A 132 -0.48 3.42 -13.97
CA GLN A 132 -0.48 1.95 -14.01
C GLN A 132 -0.23 1.36 -12.60
N GLU A 133 0.62 2.00 -11.79
CA GLU A 133 0.80 1.62 -10.38
C GLU A 133 -0.48 1.87 -9.54
N ALA A 134 -1.17 2.98 -9.77
CA ALA A 134 -2.46 3.26 -9.12
C ALA A 134 -3.55 2.26 -9.53
N GLN A 135 -3.68 1.96 -10.83
CA GLN A 135 -4.67 1.01 -11.35
C GLN A 135 -4.44 -0.41 -10.81
N THR A 136 -3.20 -0.87 -10.74
CA THR A 136 -2.85 -2.20 -10.20
C THR A 136 -3.09 -2.27 -8.69
N LYS A 137 -2.76 -1.22 -7.94
CA LYS A 137 -3.12 -1.10 -6.51
C LYS A 137 -4.63 -1.16 -6.27
N CYS A 138 -5.42 -0.40 -7.03
CA CYS A 138 -6.89 -0.45 -6.96
C CYS A 138 -7.44 -1.86 -7.26
N SER A 139 -6.98 -2.48 -8.35
CA SER A 139 -7.41 -3.84 -8.75
C SER A 139 -7.10 -4.91 -7.67
N THR A 140 -5.97 -4.74 -6.98
CA THR A 140 -5.57 -5.61 -5.86
C THR A 140 -6.48 -5.40 -4.65
N LEU A 141 -6.70 -4.15 -4.25
CA LEU A 141 -7.57 -3.80 -3.11
C LEU A 141 -9.02 -4.21 -3.34
N GLU A 142 -9.55 -4.12 -4.56
CA GLU A 142 -10.88 -4.63 -4.92
C GLU A 142 -10.97 -6.15 -4.75
N SER A 143 -9.92 -6.88 -5.16
CA SER A 143 -9.82 -8.33 -5.03
C SER A 143 -9.72 -8.78 -3.56
N GLU A 144 -8.91 -8.09 -2.75
CA GLU A 144 -8.80 -8.32 -1.30
C GLU A 144 -10.12 -8.03 -0.58
N LEU A 145 -10.79 -6.93 -0.91
CA LEU A 145 -12.05 -6.52 -0.31
C LEU A 145 -13.18 -7.52 -0.62
N GLU A 146 -13.22 -8.05 -1.84
CA GLU A 146 -14.18 -9.10 -2.22
C GLU A 146 -13.88 -10.45 -1.53
N SER A 147 -12.61 -10.81 -1.35
CA SER A 147 -12.22 -11.95 -0.52
C SER A 147 -12.71 -11.79 0.93
N VAL A 148 -12.50 -10.62 1.55
CA VAL A 148 -12.97 -10.30 2.91
C VAL A 148 -14.50 -10.35 3.02
N ARG A 149 -15.25 -9.94 1.98
CA ARG A 149 -16.72 -10.09 1.94
C ARG A 149 -17.15 -11.56 1.96
N GLN A 150 -16.50 -12.41 1.15
CA GLN A 150 -16.80 -13.84 1.09
C GLN A 150 -16.50 -14.53 2.41
N ASP A 151 -15.37 -14.22 3.05
CA ASP A 151 -15.01 -14.71 4.38
C ASP A 151 -16.01 -14.26 5.45
N ALA A 152 -16.46 -13.00 5.42
CA ALA A 152 -17.50 -12.50 6.31
C ALA A 152 -18.85 -13.22 6.10
N GLN A 153 -19.22 -13.51 4.84
CA GLN A 153 -20.42 -14.27 4.49
C GLN A 153 -20.34 -15.71 5.00
N LEU A 154 -19.23 -16.41 4.76
CA LEU A 154 -18.97 -17.77 5.27
C LEU A 154 -19.04 -17.81 6.80
N LYS A 155 -18.37 -16.89 7.49
CA LYS A 155 -18.39 -16.73 8.95
C LYS A 155 -19.82 -16.48 9.48
N SER A 156 -20.64 -15.72 8.75
CA SER A 156 -22.06 -15.52 9.09
C SER A 156 -22.89 -16.81 8.95
N SER A 157 -22.61 -17.62 7.94
CA SER A 157 -23.26 -18.91 7.69
C SER A 157 -22.88 -19.94 8.76
N MET A 158 -21.59 -20.07 9.08
CA MET A 158 -21.09 -20.89 10.18
C MET A 158 -21.74 -20.50 11.51
N LYS A 159 -21.85 -19.19 11.82
CA LYS A 159 -22.50 -18.70 13.04
C LYS A 159 -23.99 -19.06 13.13
N LYS A 160 -24.71 -19.13 12.00
CA LYS A 160 -26.09 -19.64 11.93
C LYS A 160 -26.14 -21.16 12.17
N ASN A 161 -25.22 -21.91 11.58
CA ASN A 161 -25.16 -23.36 11.72
C ASN A 161 -24.78 -23.80 13.15
N VAL A 162 -23.83 -23.12 13.81
CA VAL A 162 -23.49 -23.36 15.23
C VAL A 162 -24.72 -23.17 16.11
N ARG A 163 -25.42 -22.02 16.01
CA ARG A 163 -26.68 -21.78 16.75
C ARG A 163 -27.76 -22.86 16.50
N ARG A 164 -27.81 -23.43 15.30
CA ARG A 164 -28.74 -24.53 14.94
C ARG A 164 -28.29 -25.88 15.53
N LEU A 165 -27.00 -26.07 15.79
CA LEU A 165 -26.48 -27.23 16.52
C LEU A 165 -26.69 -27.06 18.02
N ASP A 166 -26.41 -25.88 18.58
CA ASP A 166 -26.65 -25.56 20.00
C ASP A 166 -28.11 -25.84 20.40
N THR A 167 -29.07 -25.34 19.61
CA THR A 167 -30.51 -25.57 19.85
C THR A 167 -30.93 -27.03 19.71
N LYS A 168 -30.32 -27.80 18.79
CA LYS A 168 -30.53 -29.26 18.70
C LYS A 168 -29.95 -30.00 19.91
N LEU A 169 -28.78 -29.61 20.40
CA LEU A 169 -28.15 -30.21 21.57
C LEU A 169 -28.98 -29.96 22.83
N GLU A 170 -29.51 -28.75 23.02
CA GLU A 170 -30.42 -28.46 24.14
C GLU A 170 -31.72 -29.26 24.05
N THR A 171 -32.29 -29.40 22.84
CA THR A 171 -33.49 -30.25 22.62
C THR A 171 -33.21 -31.70 23.02
N LEU A 172 -32.14 -32.31 22.49
CA LEU A 172 -31.73 -33.69 22.80
C LEU A 172 -31.39 -33.87 24.29
N ALA A 173 -30.78 -32.87 24.94
CA ALA A 173 -30.51 -32.88 26.38
C ALA A 173 -31.80 -32.84 27.21
N SER A 174 -32.82 -32.10 26.74
CA SER A 174 -34.14 -32.08 27.40
C SER A 174 -34.91 -33.39 27.22
N GLU A 175 -34.88 -33.99 26.02
CA GLU A 175 -35.51 -35.28 25.70
C GLU A 175 -34.90 -36.42 26.50
N THR A 176 -33.56 -36.56 26.45
CA THR A 176 -32.85 -37.61 27.21
C THR A 176 -33.03 -37.47 28.72
N LYS A 177 -33.07 -36.24 29.25
CA LYS A 177 -33.43 -35.95 30.65
C LYS A 177 -34.88 -36.31 30.99
N GLY A 178 -35.79 -36.26 30.02
CA GLY A 178 -37.16 -36.78 30.11
C GLY A 178 -37.15 -38.31 30.24
N SER A 179 -36.62 -39.02 29.26
CA SER A 179 -36.58 -40.49 29.24
C SER A 179 -35.83 -41.09 30.43
N ILE A 180 -34.79 -40.41 30.95
CA ILE A 180 -34.10 -40.82 32.19
C ILE A 180 -35.06 -40.77 33.39
N LYS A 181 -35.92 -39.75 33.52
CA LYS A 181 -36.91 -39.69 34.61
C LYS A 181 -37.89 -40.86 34.51
N GLU A 182 -38.52 -41.03 33.35
CA GLU A 182 -39.48 -42.10 33.07
C GLU A 182 -38.87 -43.48 33.42
N LEU A 183 -37.65 -43.74 32.95
CA LEU A 183 -36.94 -44.99 33.24
C LEU A 183 -36.62 -45.16 34.74
N THR A 184 -36.32 -44.08 35.47
CA THR A 184 -36.16 -44.16 36.95
C THR A 184 -37.47 -44.36 37.70
N GLU A 185 -38.61 -43.96 37.14
CA GLU A 185 -39.93 -44.18 37.74
C GLU A 185 -40.38 -45.63 37.50
N VAL A 186 -40.27 -46.13 36.28
CA VAL A 186 -40.46 -47.55 35.94
C VAL A 186 -39.50 -48.46 36.74
N SER A 187 -38.28 -48.01 37.02
CA SER A 187 -37.32 -48.76 37.87
C SER A 187 -37.77 -48.83 39.34
N LYS A 188 -38.33 -47.73 39.91
CA LYS A 188 -38.91 -47.73 41.26
C LYS A 188 -40.12 -48.65 41.36
N GLU A 189 -41.01 -48.62 40.36
CA GLU A 189 -42.20 -49.49 40.32
C GLU A 189 -41.80 -50.98 40.24
N ASN A 190 -40.90 -51.33 39.33
CA ASN A 190 -40.37 -52.70 39.23
C ASN A 190 -39.67 -53.15 40.53
N SER A 191 -38.96 -52.24 41.22
CA SER A 191 -38.39 -52.53 42.55
C SER A 191 -39.47 -52.88 43.58
N ALA A 192 -40.56 -52.12 43.65
CA ALA A 192 -41.69 -52.39 44.54
C ALA A 192 -42.39 -53.72 44.19
N ASN A 193 -42.62 -53.99 42.90
CA ASN A 193 -43.24 -55.23 42.41
C ASN A 193 -42.38 -56.46 42.76
N ILE A 194 -41.05 -56.38 42.61
CA ILE A 194 -40.10 -57.44 43.02
C ILE A 194 -40.13 -57.65 44.54
N GLN A 195 -40.25 -56.61 45.35
CA GLN A 195 -40.41 -56.74 46.81
C GLN A 195 -41.74 -57.42 47.18
N GLY A 196 -42.83 -57.07 46.51
CA GLY A 196 -44.14 -57.70 46.68
C GLY A 196 -44.11 -59.20 46.37
N LEU A 197 -43.51 -59.59 45.23
CA LEU A 197 -43.34 -60.99 44.85
C LEU A 197 -42.48 -61.78 45.85
N ARG A 198 -41.39 -61.19 46.36
CA ARG A 198 -40.57 -61.82 47.43
C ARG A 198 -41.35 -62.03 48.72
N LYS A 199 -42.23 -61.08 49.10
CA LYS A 199 -43.10 -61.21 50.28
C LYS A 199 -44.13 -62.33 50.09
N LEU A 200 -44.76 -62.42 48.93
CA LEU A 200 -45.64 -63.54 48.56
C LEU A 200 -44.90 -64.89 48.61
N GLN A 201 -43.68 -64.97 48.06
CA GLN A 201 -42.88 -66.19 48.08
C GLN A 201 -42.52 -66.65 49.50
N MET A 202 -42.27 -65.71 50.43
CA MET A 202 -42.06 -66.05 51.84
C MET A 202 -43.34 -66.57 52.51
N LEU A 203 -44.50 -65.95 52.25
CA LEU A 203 -45.79 -66.41 52.78
C LEU A 203 -46.17 -67.80 52.26
N MET A 204 -45.90 -68.09 50.98
CA MET A 204 -46.08 -69.45 50.42
C MET A 204 -45.18 -70.46 51.14
N LYS A 205 -43.89 -70.17 51.28
CA LYS A 205 -42.97 -71.07 52.03
C LYS A 205 -43.39 -71.29 53.49
N GLN A 206 -43.93 -70.27 54.16
CA GLN A 206 -44.46 -70.41 55.52
C GLN A 206 -45.72 -71.30 55.56
N ARG A 207 -46.61 -71.17 54.59
CA ARG A 207 -47.77 -72.06 54.40
C ARG A 207 -47.34 -73.51 54.14
N ASP A 208 -46.36 -73.71 53.26
CA ASP A 208 -45.85 -75.05 52.94
C ASP A 208 -45.15 -75.68 54.16
N GLN A 209 -44.43 -74.88 54.94
CA GLN A 209 -43.80 -75.31 56.21
C GLN A 209 -44.82 -75.64 57.30
N THR A 210 -45.93 -74.89 57.41
CA THR A 210 -46.99 -75.19 58.39
C THR A 210 -47.75 -76.45 58.01
N ALA A 211 -48.11 -76.64 56.74
CA ALA A 211 -48.69 -77.90 56.26
C ALA A 211 -47.74 -79.10 56.45
N ALA A 212 -46.43 -78.91 56.24
CA ALA A 212 -45.43 -79.94 56.52
C ALA A 212 -45.26 -80.23 58.03
N ALA A 213 -45.43 -79.23 58.89
CA ALA A 213 -45.40 -79.41 60.35
C ALA A 213 -46.65 -80.14 60.87
N GLU A 214 -47.83 -79.84 60.33
CA GLU A 214 -49.07 -80.59 60.60
C GLU A 214 -48.95 -82.06 60.17
N ALA A 215 -48.34 -82.32 59.00
CA ALA A 215 -48.03 -83.68 58.56
C ALA A 215 -46.96 -84.39 59.43
N ALA A 216 -45.92 -83.66 59.87
CA ALA A 216 -44.84 -84.21 60.69
C ALA A 216 -45.27 -84.53 62.13
N ALA A 217 -46.27 -83.82 62.68
CA ALA A 217 -46.81 -84.06 64.02
C ALA A 217 -47.41 -85.47 64.22
N VAL A 218 -47.59 -86.25 63.14
CA VAL A 218 -48.14 -87.62 63.15
C VAL A 218 -47.05 -88.70 63.16
N ALA A 219 -45.76 -88.36 62.96
CA ALA A 219 -44.67 -89.33 62.79
C ALA A 219 -43.46 -89.09 63.73
N VAL A 220 -42.93 -90.17 64.31
CA VAL A 220 -41.88 -90.14 65.34
C VAL A 220 -40.67 -91.01 64.96
N THR A 221 -39.47 -90.52 65.32
CA THR A 221 -38.12 -91.16 65.32
C THR A 221 -37.33 -91.36 63.99
N PRO A 222 -35.96 -91.43 64.04
CA PRO A 222 -35.03 -91.33 62.88
C PRO A 222 -34.10 -92.59 62.76
N PRO A 223 -32.89 -92.61 62.12
CA PRO A 223 -32.16 -91.70 61.21
C PRO A 223 -31.92 -92.45 59.83
N PRO A 224 -30.72 -92.76 59.23
CA PRO A 224 -29.36 -92.18 59.23
C PRO A 224 -28.62 -92.07 57.85
N THR A 225 -27.45 -91.42 57.87
CA THR A 225 -26.23 -91.59 57.00
C THR A 225 -26.29 -91.67 55.46
N GLY A 226 -25.53 -90.81 54.79
CA GLY A 226 -25.06 -90.96 53.39
C GLY A 226 -24.19 -89.77 52.95
N ALA A 227 -23.14 -89.99 52.16
CA ALA A 227 -22.20 -88.93 51.75
C ALA A 227 -21.74 -89.03 50.28
N THR A 228 -21.50 -87.90 49.63
CA THR A 228 -20.51 -87.74 48.54
C THR A 228 -20.27 -86.27 48.23
N ALA A 229 -19.17 -85.97 47.53
CA ALA A 229 -18.74 -84.60 47.22
C ALA A 229 -18.97 -84.23 45.74
N SER A 230 -19.04 -82.93 45.46
CA SER A 230 -18.59 -82.35 44.18
C SER A 230 -18.27 -80.88 44.36
N ALA A 231 -17.17 -80.43 43.77
CA ALA A 231 -16.76 -79.03 43.79
C ALA A 231 -17.23 -78.31 42.52
N LEU A 232 -17.52 -77.02 42.62
CA LEU A 232 -17.47 -76.11 41.47
C LEU A 232 -16.85 -74.77 41.90
N SER A 233 -16.00 -74.23 41.04
CA SER A 233 -15.15 -73.10 41.36
C SER A 233 -15.91 -71.76 41.36
N LYS A 234 -15.53 -70.88 42.29
CA LYS A 234 -15.83 -69.44 42.15
C LYS A 234 -14.88 -68.87 41.09
N PRO A 235 -15.34 -68.15 40.06
CA PRO A 235 -14.44 -67.32 39.27
C PRO A 235 -13.83 -66.22 40.17
N PRO A 236 -12.60 -65.77 39.90
CA PRO A 236 -12.00 -64.67 40.64
C PRO A 236 -12.83 -63.39 40.44
N LYS A 237 -12.94 -62.58 41.50
CA LYS A 237 -13.39 -61.19 41.36
C LYS A 237 -12.23 -60.38 40.81
N ASP A 238 -12.15 -60.23 39.50
CA ASP A 238 -11.27 -59.24 38.88
C ASP A 238 -11.72 -57.84 39.33
N VAL A 239 -11.06 -57.34 40.37
CA VAL A 239 -11.22 -55.97 40.84
C VAL A 239 -10.63 -55.06 39.78
N ARG A 240 -11.48 -54.56 38.87
CA ARG A 240 -11.17 -53.42 38.01
C ARG A 240 -10.95 -52.18 38.90
N GLN A 241 -9.76 -52.08 39.51
CA GLN A 241 -9.23 -50.83 40.02
C GLN A 241 -9.04 -49.90 38.82
N ARG A 242 -10.07 -49.12 38.52
CA ARG A 242 -9.99 -48.05 37.55
C ARG A 242 -9.22 -46.90 38.18
N ALA A 243 -7.90 -46.93 38.03
CA ALA A 243 -7.06 -45.79 38.38
C ALA A 243 -7.34 -44.66 37.39
N ASP A 244 -8.23 -43.73 37.77
CA ASP A 244 -8.56 -42.57 36.96
C ASP A 244 -7.40 -41.54 37.02
N PHE A 245 -6.37 -41.78 36.21
CA PHE A 245 -5.16 -40.96 36.12
C PHE A 245 -5.47 -39.52 35.69
N THR A 246 -5.60 -38.65 36.69
CA THR A 246 -5.93 -37.23 36.48
C THR A 246 -4.67 -36.43 36.12
N VAL A 247 -4.38 -36.33 34.82
CA VAL A 247 -3.24 -35.55 34.31
C VAL A 247 -3.48 -34.05 34.53
N LYS A 248 -2.91 -33.49 35.61
CA LYS A 248 -2.91 -32.04 35.85
C LYS A 248 -1.91 -31.35 34.94
N VAL A 249 -2.37 -30.97 33.74
CA VAL A 249 -1.59 -30.09 32.84
C VAL A 249 -1.61 -28.66 33.38
N THR A 250 -0.64 -28.31 34.22
CA THR A 250 -0.33 -26.93 34.59
C THR A 250 0.41 -26.27 33.42
N ALA A 251 -0.34 -25.59 32.55
CA ALA A 251 0.19 -24.87 31.40
C ALA A 251 -0.53 -23.52 31.19
N ASP A 252 0.13 -22.64 30.45
CA ASP A 252 -0.22 -21.23 30.22
C ASP A 252 -1.59 -20.95 29.59
N LYS A 253 -1.88 -19.64 29.50
CA LYS A 253 -3.15 -19.00 29.08
C LYS A 253 -3.72 -19.45 27.71
N HIS A 254 -3.01 -20.27 26.92
CA HIS A 254 -3.53 -20.92 25.72
C HIS A 254 -3.91 -22.39 26.01
N ARG A 255 -5.21 -22.70 25.97
CA ARG A 255 -5.70 -24.09 26.03
C ARG A 255 -5.16 -24.89 24.83
N PRO A 256 -4.38 -25.97 25.03
CA PRO A 256 -3.91 -26.80 23.94
C PRO A 256 -5.04 -27.68 23.41
N GLY A 257 -5.20 -27.75 22.08
CA GLY A 257 -6.17 -28.60 21.41
C GLY A 257 -5.60 -30.00 21.19
N ILE A 258 -5.46 -30.81 22.25
CA ILE A 258 -4.95 -32.19 22.11
C ILE A 258 -5.95 -33.00 21.28
N ARG A 259 -5.50 -33.47 20.11
CA ARG A 259 -6.33 -34.25 19.17
C ARG A 259 -6.22 -35.76 19.40
N ASP A 260 -5.03 -36.23 19.76
CA ASP A 260 -4.72 -37.64 19.91
C ASP A 260 -3.63 -37.87 20.98
N VAL A 261 -3.66 -39.04 21.60
CA VAL A 261 -2.81 -39.46 22.73
C VAL A 261 -2.44 -40.94 22.57
N GLN A 262 -1.17 -41.22 22.23
CA GLN A 262 -0.68 -42.59 22.09
C GLN A 262 0.32 -42.92 23.20
N LEU A 263 0.08 -44.02 23.93
CA LEU A 263 1.05 -44.60 24.85
C LEU A 263 2.00 -45.52 24.07
N LEU A 264 3.29 -45.21 24.13
CA LEU A 264 4.37 -45.97 23.48
C LEU A 264 5.04 -46.94 24.49
N PRO A 265 5.63 -48.04 24.00
CA PRO A 265 6.45 -48.94 24.82
C PRO A 265 7.51 -48.18 25.63
N GLY A 266 7.72 -48.60 26.88
CA GLY A 266 8.62 -47.92 27.83
C GLY A 266 7.97 -46.83 28.70
N GLY A 267 6.68 -46.51 28.50
CA GLY A 267 5.98 -45.52 29.32
C GLY A 267 6.16 -44.09 28.80
N ARG A 268 6.11 -43.90 27.48
CA ARG A 268 6.17 -42.57 26.85
C ARG A 268 4.82 -42.20 26.27
N LEU A 269 4.37 -40.97 26.48
CA LEU A 269 3.13 -40.44 25.93
C LEU A 269 3.43 -39.51 24.75
N LEU A 270 2.85 -39.82 23.61
CA LEU A 270 2.84 -38.98 22.42
C LEU A 270 1.56 -38.13 22.42
N LEU A 271 1.68 -36.81 22.47
CA LEU A 271 0.56 -35.87 22.37
C LEU A 271 0.61 -35.13 21.02
N VAL A 272 -0.51 -35.09 20.31
CA VAL A 272 -0.65 -34.35 19.03
C VAL A 272 -1.52 -33.12 19.23
N ASP A 273 -0.95 -31.93 19.03
CA ASP A 273 -1.63 -30.64 19.18
C ASP A 273 -2.23 -30.16 17.83
N TRP A 274 -3.55 -29.97 17.80
CA TRP A 274 -4.30 -29.49 16.65
C TRP A 274 -3.81 -28.12 16.17
N ASN A 275 -3.51 -27.20 17.09
CA ASN A 275 -3.32 -25.78 16.75
C ASN A 275 -1.91 -25.49 16.26
N ASN A 276 -0.91 -26.17 16.85
CA ASN A 276 0.50 -25.87 16.60
C ASN A 276 1.16 -26.79 15.55
N LYS A 277 0.45 -27.84 15.08
CA LYS A 277 1.01 -28.94 14.25
C LYS A 277 2.22 -29.66 14.89
N CYS A 278 2.45 -29.45 16.19
CA CYS A 278 3.54 -30.08 16.92
C CYS A 278 3.12 -31.43 17.52
N VAL A 279 4.04 -32.38 17.49
CA VAL A 279 3.97 -33.62 18.27
C VAL A 279 4.90 -33.46 19.47
N LYS A 280 4.39 -33.68 20.69
CA LYS A 280 5.16 -33.59 21.93
C LYS A 280 5.28 -34.97 22.57
N LEU A 281 6.50 -35.39 22.87
CA LEU A 281 6.80 -36.64 23.54
C LEU A 281 7.09 -36.37 25.03
N PHE A 282 6.36 -37.04 25.92
CA PHE A 282 6.55 -36.98 27.36
C PHE A 282 7.02 -38.34 27.86
N ASP A 283 8.05 -38.36 28.71
CA ASP A 283 8.50 -39.57 29.38
C ASP A 283 7.91 -39.60 30.80
N THR A 284 7.05 -40.57 31.10
CA THR A 284 6.32 -40.58 32.38
C THR A 284 7.19 -40.97 33.57
N GLN A 285 8.44 -41.36 33.34
CA GLN A 285 9.39 -41.69 34.41
C GLN A 285 10.22 -40.46 34.85
N VAL A 286 10.21 -39.37 34.09
CA VAL A 286 10.96 -38.14 34.41
C VAL A 286 10.10 -37.23 35.29
N SER A 287 10.11 -37.49 36.61
CA SER A 287 9.49 -36.64 37.62
C SER A 287 10.31 -35.37 37.91
N SER A 288 10.50 -34.52 36.90
CA SER A 288 11.22 -33.26 37.02
C SER A 288 10.44 -32.24 37.87
N LEU A 289 10.63 -32.27 39.19
CA LEU A 289 10.40 -31.11 40.03
C LEU A 289 11.44 -30.04 39.65
N CYS A 290 10.98 -28.97 39.00
CA CYS A 290 11.65 -27.68 39.00
C CYS A 290 10.64 -26.64 39.47
N HIS A 291 11.02 -25.85 40.47
CA HIS A 291 10.29 -24.67 40.94
C HIS A 291 10.83 -23.42 40.25
#